data_AF-A0A4S3TPZ7-F1
#
_entry.id   AF-A0A4S3TPZ7-F1
#
_cell.length_a   1.000
_cell.length_b   1.000
_cell.length_c   1.000
_cell.angle_alpha   90.00
_cell.angle_beta   90.00
_cell.angle_gamma   90.00
#
_symmetry.space_group_name_H-M   'P 1'
#
loop_
_entity.id
_entity.type
_entity.pdbx_description
1 polymer ?
#
loop_
_entity_poly.entity_id
_entity_poly.type
_entity_poly.pdbx_seq_one_letter_code
_entity_poly.pdbx_strand_id
1 'polypeptide(L)'
;MTSSDDGGYVHDPSAFDEDGDRQETAGDSGDDEWVDDPTHPTAAQREFDWRGWVLVGVIVFAFVLSPLAILLWPPGLNYFVALLILPLLPALILAVTAVWATTRP
;
A
#
# COMPACT_ATOMS: atom_id res chain seq x y z
N MET A 1 -16.26 19.12 20.40
CA MET A 1 -15.15 18.29 20.94
C MET A 1 -13.92 19.17 20.91
N THR A 2 -13.40 19.55 22.08
CA THR A 2 -12.20 20.38 22.21
C THR A 2 -11.01 19.44 22.32
N SER A 3 -9.99 19.63 21.49
CA SER A 3 -8.73 18.89 21.61
C SER A 3 -8.00 19.48 22.82
N SER A 4 -7.93 18.73 23.92
CA SER A 4 -7.06 19.06 25.06
C SER A 4 -5.76 18.29 24.89
N ASP A 5 -4.94 18.73 23.93
CA ASP A 5 -3.52 18.41 23.86
C ASP A 5 -2.78 19.74 24.02
N ASP A 6 -2.70 20.19 25.28
CA ASP A 6 -1.90 21.34 25.71
C ASP A 6 -0.44 20.90 25.97
N GLY A 7 0.03 19.93 25.19
CA GLY A 7 1.40 19.42 25.17
C GLY A 7 2.15 19.92 23.94
N GLY A 8 1.93 21.20 23.58
CA GLY A 8 2.59 21.82 22.44
C GLY A 8 4.10 21.63 22.55
N TYR A 9 4.72 21.07 21.51
CA TYR A 9 6.16 20.87 21.45
C TYR A 9 6.85 22.24 21.58
N VAL A 10 7.39 22.52 22.77
CA VAL A 10 8.21 23.71 23.04
C VAL A 10 9.66 23.30 22.87
N HIS A 11 10.32 23.90 21.88
CA HIS A 11 11.77 23.78 21.74
C HIS A 11 12.43 24.48 22.93
N ASP A 12 12.93 23.71 23.88
CA ASP A 12 13.78 24.23 24.96
C ASP A 12 15.26 23.97 24.60
N PRO A 13 15.99 24.99 24.12
CA PRO A 13 17.39 24.84 23.78
C PRO A 13 18.28 24.62 25.01
N SER A 14 17.77 24.89 26.22
CA SER A 14 18.52 24.64 27.46
C SER A 14 18.40 23.19 27.97
N ALA A 15 17.54 22.39 27.34
CA ALA A 15 17.44 20.95 27.61
C ALA A 15 18.54 20.12 26.92
N PHE A 16 19.47 20.76 26.21
CA PHE A 16 20.57 20.13 25.49
C PHE A 16 21.89 20.74 25.93
N ASP A 17 22.93 19.91 26.04
CA ASP A 17 24.28 20.39 26.35
C ASP A 17 25.01 20.93 25.11
N GLU A 18 26.24 21.42 25.29
CA GLU A 18 27.03 22.04 24.22
C GLU A 18 27.41 21.06 23.10
N ASP A 19 27.35 19.75 23.35
CA ASP A 19 27.57 18.68 22.38
C ASP A 19 26.26 18.24 21.67
N GLY A 20 25.12 18.75 22.13
CA GLY A 20 23.80 18.54 21.53
C GLY A 20 23.04 17.34 22.09
N ASP A 21 23.52 16.74 23.18
CA ASP A 21 22.87 15.63 23.85
C ASP A 21 21.82 16.14 24.87
N ARG A 22 20.71 15.41 25.00
CA ARG A 22 19.62 15.80 25.90
C ARG A 22 20.09 15.68 27.35
N GLN A 23 20.03 16.77 28.10
CA GLN A 23 20.46 16.80 29.48
C GLN A 23 19.41 16.11 30.36
N GLU A 24 19.77 14.96 30.94
CA GLU A 24 18.91 14.22 31.87
C GLU A 24 18.74 15.03 33.17
N THR A 25 17.65 15.79 33.27
CA THR A 25 17.28 16.45 34.52
C THR A 25 16.81 15.40 35.52
N ALA A 26 17.48 15.31 36.67
CA ALA A 26 17.23 14.34 37.75
C ALA A 26 15.88 14.53 38.51
N GLY A 27 14.83 14.99 37.83
CA GLY A 27 13.53 15.31 38.42
C GLY A 27 12.32 14.70 37.71
N ASP A 28 12.50 14.01 36.59
CA ASP A 28 11.40 13.37 35.88
C ASP A 28 11.69 11.88 35.71
N SER A 29 11.55 11.15 36.82
CA SER A 29 11.36 9.69 36.78
C SER A 29 9.89 9.41 36.46
N GLY A 30 9.41 9.97 35.35
CA GLY A 30 8.15 9.61 34.73
C GLY A 30 8.45 8.61 33.63
N ASP A 31 8.47 7.33 33.99
CA ASP A 31 7.97 6.20 33.20
C ASP A 31 8.16 6.19 31.67
N ASP A 32 9.23 6.77 31.13
CA ASP A 32 9.63 6.57 29.73
C ASP A 32 10.30 5.19 29.63
N GLU A 33 9.47 4.16 29.70
CA GLU A 33 9.76 2.85 29.12
C GLU A 33 10.00 3.11 27.62
N TRP A 34 11.26 3.37 27.28
CA TRP A 34 11.74 3.31 25.91
C TRP A 34 11.40 1.91 25.40
N VAL A 35 10.27 1.80 24.70
CA VAL A 35 9.87 0.57 24.02
C VAL A 35 10.88 0.36 22.90
N ASP A 36 11.93 -0.41 23.17
CA ASP A 36 13.04 -0.75 22.25
C ASP A 36 12.59 -1.41 20.93
N ASP A 37 11.30 -1.71 20.78
CA ASP A 37 10.69 -2.12 19.53
C ASP A 37 9.22 -1.67 19.54
N PRO A 38 8.89 -0.45 19.05
CA PRO A 38 7.49 -0.08 18.87
C PRO A 38 6.91 -1.11 17.92
N THR A 39 6.03 -1.98 18.44
CA THR A 39 5.45 -3.10 17.71
C THR A 39 4.73 -2.53 16.50
N HIS A 40 5.40 -2.50 15.35
CA HIS A 40 4.91 -1.80 14.16
C HIS A 40 3.58 -2.47 13.78
N PRO A 41 2.42 -1.77 13.86
CA PRO A 41 1.10 -2.37 13.64
C PRO A 41 0.86 -2.77 12.16
N THR A 42 1.92 -2.84 11.37
CA THR A 42 1.92 -3.04 9.93
C THR A 42 2.56 -4.35 9.47
N ALA A 43 3.30 -5.07 10.32
CA ALA A 43 3.94 -6.34 9.96
C ALA A 43 3.09 -7.58 10.32
N ALA A 44 2.20 -7.47 11.30
CA ALA A 44 1.32 -8.56 11.69
C ALA A 44 0.09 -8.62 10.75
N GLN A 45 0.11 -9.57 9.81
CA GLN A 45 -1.06 -10.10 9.08
C GLN A 45 -1.69 -9.24 7.97
N ARG A 46 -0.90 -8.69 7.04
CA ARG A 46 -1.44 -8.36 5.70
C ARG A 46 -1.43 -9.62 4.84
N GLU A 47 -2.33 -10.56 5.17
CA GLU A 47 -2.51 -11.76 4.37
C GLU A 47 -3.06 -11.39 2.99
N PHE A 48 -2.61 -12.11 1.96
CA PHE A 48 -3.07 -11.87 0.59
C PHE A 48 -4.50 -12.38 0.45
N ASP A 49 -5.46 -11.48 0.68
CA ASP A 49 -6.89 -11.77 0.68
C ASP A 49 -7.38 -12.23 -0.71
N TRP A 50 -8.59 -12.80 -0.77
CA TRP A 50 -9.19 -13.32 -2.00
C TRP A 50 -9.22 -12.28 -3.14
N ARG A 51 -9.34 -10.99 -2.79
CA ARG A 51 -9.31 -9.86 -3.74
C ARG A 51 -7.95 -9.72 -4.42
N GLY A 52 -6.87 -9.95 -3.67
CA GLY A 52 -5.52 -10.00 -4.20
C GLY A 52 -5.37 -11.16 -5.19
N TRP A 53 -5.88 -12.34 -4.85
CA TRP A 53 -5.85 -13.50 -5.75
C TRP A 53 -6.66 -13.30 -7.03
N VAL A 54 -7.83 -12.66 -6.94
CA VAL A 54 -8.63 -12.26 -8.11
C VAL A 54 -7.82 -11.32 -9.01
N LEU A 55 -7.14 -10.32 -8.43
CA LEU A 55 -6.30 -9.40 -9.19
C LEU A 55 -5.16 -10.13 -9.92
N VAL A 56 -4.48 -11.07 -9.24
CA VAL A 56 -3.44 -11.91 -9.86
C VAL A 56 -4.01 -12.72 -11.03
N GLY A 57 -5.19 -13.34 -10.85
CA GLY A 57 -5.86 -14.07 -11.93
C GLY A 57 -6.16 -13.19 -13.15
N VAL A 58 -6.61 -11.95 -12.92
CA VAL A 58 -6.87 -10.99 -14.00
C VAL A 58 -5.59 -10.52 -14.69
N ILE A 59 -4.49 -10.35 -13.95
CA ILE A 59 -3.16 -10.05 -14.52
C ILE A 59 -2.72 -11.16 -15.47
N VAL A 60 -2.82 -12.43 -15.04
CA VAL A 60 -2.49 -13.58 -15.91
C VAL A 60 -3.40 -13.61 -17.15
N PHE A 61 -4.69 -13.35 -16.98
CA PHE A 61 -5.61 -13.26 -18.10
C PHE A 61 -5.22 -12.15 -19.10
N ALA A 62 -4.87 -10.97 -18.60
CA ALA A 62 -4.55 -9.81 -19.42
C ALA A 62 -3.22 -9.91 -20.16
N PHE A 63 -2.18 -10.42 -19.51
CA PHE A 63 -0.82 -10.41 -20.07
C PHE A 63 -0.37 -11.74 -20.65
N VAL A 64 -1.06 -12.85 -20.35
CA VAL A 64 -0.71 -14.17 -20.88
C VAL A 64 -1.81 -14.68 -21.79
N LEU A 65 -3.03 -14.83 -21.28
CA LEU A 65 -4.11 -15.48 -22.04
C LEU A 65 -4.56 -14.64 -23.24
N SER A 66 -4.71 -13.32 -23.10
CA SER A 66 -5.10 -12.45 -24.21
C SER A 66 -4.05 -12.43 -25.35
N PRO A 67 -2.74 -12.20 -25.08
CA PRO A 67 -1.72 -12.30 -26.13
C PRO A 67 -1.63 -13.69 -26.76
N LEU A 68 -1.73 -14.76 -25.98
CA LEU A 68 -1.76 -16.13 -26.51
C LEU A 68 -2.97 -16.34 -27.43
N ALA A 69 -4.14 -15.81 -27.08
CA ALA A 69 -5.33 -15.91 -27.92
C ALA A 69 -5.11 -15.22 -29.27
N ILE A 70 -4.49 -14.04 -29.30
CA ILE A 70 -4.16 -13.32 -30.55
C ILE A 70 -3.20 -14.14 -31.41
N LEU A 71 -2.23 -14.83 -30.79
CA LEU A 71 -1.24 -15.65 -31.51
C LEU A 71 -1.82 -16.98 -32.03
N LEU A 72 -2.68 -17.63 -31.23
CA LEU A 72 -3.19 -18.98 -31.51
C LEU A 72 -4.50 -19.01 -32.32
N TRP A 73 -5.26 -17.91 -32.37
CA TRP A 73 -6.45 -17.79 -33.22
C TRP A 73 -6.15 -16.93 -34.47
N PRO A 74 -5.78 -17.56 -35.62
CA PRO A 74 -5.41 -16.86 -36.86
C PRO A 74 -6.68 -16.30 -37.58
N PRO A 75 -6.56 -15.62 -38.75
CA PRO A 75 -7.22 -14.35 -39.14
C PRO A 75 -8.74 -14.37 -39.42
N GLY A 76 -9.49 -15.32 -38.86
CA GLY A 76 -10.96 -15.33 -38.93
C GLY A 76 -11.62 -14.23 -38.07
N LEU A 77 -10.86 -13.60 -37.18
CA LEU A 77 -11.32 -12.47 -36.38
C LEU A 77 -11.13 -11.16 -37.17
N ASN A 78 -12.15 -10.31 -37.12
CA ASN A 78 -12.05 -8.94 -37.62
C ASN A 78 -10.83 -8.24 -36.99
N TYR A 79 -10.02 -7.55 -37.78
CA TYR A 79 -8.84 -6.80 -37.32
C TYR A 79 -9.14 -5.90 -36.13
N PHE A 80 -10.30 -5.25 -36.09
CA PHE A 80 -10.75 -4.44 -34.95
C PHE A 80 -10.90 -5.29 -33.68
N VAL A 81 -11.46 -6.50 -33.79
CA VAL A 81 -11.63 -7.38 -32.64
C VAL A 81 -10.27 -7.89 -32.15
N ALA A 82 -9.42 -8.35 -33.07
CA ALA A 82 -8.11 -8.93 -32.73
C ALA A 82 -7.13 -7.89 -32.15
N LEU A 83 -7.06 -6.70 -32.75
CA LEU A 83 -6.07 -5.69 -32.39
C LEU A 83 -6.57 -4.63 -31.41
N LEU A 84 -7.89 -4.44 -31.28
CA LEU A 84 -8.46 -3.49 -30.34
C LEU A 84 -9.20 -4.17 -29.19
N ILE A 85 -10.25 -4.95 -29.48
CA ILE A 85 -11.12 -5.49 -28.41
C ILE A 85 -10.39 -6.51 -27.53
N LEU A 86 -9.70 -7.49 -28.13
CA LEU A 86 -8.99 -8.55 -27.40
C LEU A 86 -7.93 -8.02 -26.42
N PRO A 87 -7.13 -6.98 -26.75
CA PRO A 87 -6.22 -6.38 -25.77
C PRO A 87 -6.89 -5.33 -24.87
N LEU A 88 -7.89 -4.58 -25.35
CA LEU A 88 -8.53 -3.51 -24.57
C LEU A 88 -9.45 -4.05 -23.47
N LEU A 89 -10.23 -5.08 -23.76
CA LEU A 89 -11.18 -5.67 -22.82
C LEU A 89 -10.50 -6.19 -21.53
N PRO A 90 -9.44 -7.03 -21.59
CA PRO A 90 -8.75 -7.47 -20.38
C PRO A 90 -8.09 -6.30 -19.63
N ALA A 91 -7.58 -5.29 -20.34
CA ALA A 91 -7.02 -4.11 -19.70
C ALA A 91 -8.07 -3.32 -18.90
N LEU A 92 -9.28 -3.17 -19.45
CA LEU A 92 -10.40 -2.53 -18.76
C LEU A 92 -10.82 -3.31 -17.51
N ILE A 93 -10.93 -4.64 -17.63
CA ILE A 93 -11.24 -5.52 -16.50
C ILE A 93 -10.16 -5.36 -15.43
N LEU A 94 -8.89 -5.40 -15.82
CA LEU A 94 -7.75 -5.21 -14.90
C LEU A 94 -7.82 -3.87 -14.18
N ALA A 95 -8.10 -2.77 -14.89
CA ALA A 95 -8.22 -1.45 -14.28
C ALA A 95 -9.32 -1.42 -13.21
N VAL A 96 -10.52 -1.92 -13.53
CA VAL A 96 -11.65 -1.95 -12.59
C VAL A 96 -11.36 -2.86 -11.40
N THR A 97 -10.83 -4.06 -11.66
CA THR A 97 -10.49 -5.02 -10.59
C THR A 97 -9.38 -4.50 -9.70
N ALA A 98 -8.39 -3.79 -10.23
CA ALA A 98 -7.32 -3.19 -9.43
C ALA A 98 -7.88 -2.11 -8.49
N VAL A 99 -8.72 -1.21 -9.00
CA VAL A 99 -9.39 -0.19 -8.16
C VAL A 99 -10.21 -0.89 -7.09
N TRP A 100 -11.05 -1.85 -7.47
CA TRP A 100 -11.84 -2.62 -6.53
C TRP A 100 -10.95 -3.33 -5.50
N ALA A 101 -9.87 -4.01 -5.85
CA ALA A 101 -9.03 -4.73 -4.89
C ALA A 101 -8.44 -3.84 -3.79
N THR A 102 -8.28 -2.54 -4.06
CA THR A 102 -7.76 -1.56 -3.09
C THR A 102 -8.83 -0.88 -2.24
N THR A 103 -10.12 -0.99 -2.58
CA THR A 103 -11.17 -0.38 -1.76
C THR A 103 -11.32 -1.16 -0.45
N ARG A 104 -11.34 -0.47 0.70
CA ARG A 104 -11.61 -1.13 1.99
C ARG A 104 -13.07 -1.60 2.01
N PRO A 105 -13.37 -2.82 2.52
CA PRO A 105 -14.74 -3.19 2.84
C PRO A 105 -15.32 -2.27 3.94
#